data_AF-A0A975SLJ6-F1
#
_entry.id   AF-A0A975SLJ6-F1
#
_cell.length_a   1.000
_cell.length_b   1.000
_cell.length_c   1.000
_cell.angle_alpha   90.00
_cell.angle_beta   90.00
_cell.angle_gamma   90.00
#
_symmetry.space_group_name_H-M   'P 1'
#
loop_
_entity.id
_entity.type
_entity.pdbx_description
1 polymer ?
#
loop_
_entity_poly.entity_id
_entity_poly.type
_entity_poly.pdbx_seq_one_letter_code
_entity_poly.pdbx_strand_id
1 'polypeptide(L)'
;MASRLFRERLRCKRGRIAALLTLLLGSTLSSPSAFAFGSHPPAAANTVGAMAADGGPEPALIRVFREIQNNRLDVALQYTEDLVRRYPNFRLGQLVKGDLLLARSQPLQTFGNAPGAPADRLSDLREEAIARLRAYTEKPAPNRVPRALLQMRPDQRFAVVVDTQKSRLYLYQNVQGRPRFVADYYITQGKLGAMKQVEGDKRTPLGVYHVTSSLSRKKLGDFYGSGAFPINYPNEWDRRQGRHGHGIWLHGTPSNTFSRPPKASDGCVVLANQDLDALAKNIQIGVTPVIITDTVEWLTPDAWAKERNSLMRQVDAWRSDWENRNLDRYLSHYSQDFKADGATYATLPKQRRPEVTGHPWVKVRLTNLSMFRAPNTENYVVVTFDQDVRTDNGSTKVHKRQYWVREDGSWKILFEGNA
;
A
#
# COMPACT_ATOMS: atom_id res chain seq x y z
N MET A 1 27.70 0.53 -31.34
CA MET A 1 28.73 1.17 -30.49
C MET A 1 28.28 1.34 -29.03
N ALA A 2 27.43 0.43 -28.50
CA ALA A 2 26.93 0.46 -27.11
C ALA A 2 27.05 -0.91 -26.42
N SER A 3 28.00 -1.75 -26.84
CA SER A 3 28.22 -3.10 -26.31
C SER A 3 29.59 -3.30 -25.65
N ARG A 4 30.42 -2.23 -25.56
CA ARG A 4 31.73 -2.27 -24.91
C ARG A 4 31.75 -1.70 -23.48
N LEU A 5 30.75 -0.92 -23.07
CA LEU A 5 30.73 -0.24 -21.76
C LEU A 5 30.18 -1.08 -20.59
N PHE A 6 29.70 -2.31 -20.84
CA PHE A 6 29.15 -3.17 -19.79
C PHE A 6 30.13 -4.24 -19.27
N ARG A 7 31.28 -4.45 -19.96
CA ARG A 7 32.28 -5.47 -19.57
C ARG A 7 33.38 -4.97 -18.62
N GLU A 8 33.45 -3.67 -18.31
CA GLU A 8 34.53 -3.11 -17.47
C GLU A 8 34.17 -2.88 -15.99
N ARG A 9 32.91 -3.05 -15.58
CA ARG A 9 32.50 -2.80 -14.17
C ARG A 9 32.56 -4.00 -13.22
N LEU A 10 33.09 -5.15 -13.66
CA LEU A 10 33.16 -6.38 -12.85
C LEU A 10 34.59 -6.88 -12.55
N ARG A 11 35.63 -6.09 -12.85
CA ARG A 11 37.04 -6.51 -12.70
C ARG A 11 37.84 -5.86 -11.56
N CYS A 12 37.22 -5.05 -10.70
CA CYS A 12 37.93 -4.38 -9.61
C CYS A 12 37.30 -4.71 -8.26
N LYS A 13 37.62 -5.88 -7.69
CA LYS A 13 37.56 -6.20 -6.24
C LYS A 13 37.96 -7.66 -5.96
N ARG A 14 39.13 -8.09 -6.43
CA ARG A 14 39.81 -9.27 -5.89
C ARG A 14 41.31 -9.00 -5.83
N GLY A 15 41.82 -8.76 -4.64
CA GLY A 15 43.24 -8.60 -4.40
C GLY A 15 43.55 -8.46 -2.92
N ARG A 16 44.06 -9.57 -2.35
CA ARG A 16 44.89 -9.67 -1.12
C ARG A 16 44.11 -9.43 0.19
N ILE A 17 44.13 -10.32 1.17
CA ILE A 17 45.31 -10.72 1.97
C ILE A 17 45.24 -12.21 2.33
N ALA A 18 46.40 -12.87 2.29
CA ALA A 18 46.65 -14.21 2.76
C ALA A 18 47.52 -14.19 4.04
N ALA A 19 47.43 -15.29 4.80
CA ALA A 19 48.45 -15.92 5.64
C ALA A 19 48.48 -15.61 7.16
N LEU A 20 48.17 -16.62 7.98
CA LEU A 20 49.05 -17.39 8.89
C LEU A 20 48.13 -18.17 9.88
N LEU A 21 48.05 -19.51 9.92
CA LEU A 21 48.98 -20.58 10.36
C LEU A 21 48.65 -21.13 11.77
N THR A 22 48.48 -22.46 11.79
CA THR A 22 48.83 -23.46 12.84
C THR A 22 47.91 -23.80 14.04
N LEU A 23 47.43 -25.06 13.98
CA LEU A 23 47.24 -26.12 14.99
C LEU A 23 47.16 -25.79 16.49
N LEU A 24 46.16 -26.41 17.14
CA LEU A 24 46.37 -27.26 18.32
C LEU A 24 45.25 -28.30 18.48
N LEU A 25 45.68 -29.51 18.85
CA LEU A 25 44.90 -30.73 19.05
C LEU A 25 44.04 -30.69 20.32
N GLY A 26 42.94 -31.46 20.28
CA GLY A 26 42.63 -32.44 21.33
C GLY A 26 41.77 -32.00 22.50
N SER A 27 40.52 -32.47 22.54
CA SER A 27 40.03 -33.37 23.62
C SER A 27 38.57 -33.74 23.39
N THR A 28 38.35 -35.05 23.29
CA THR A 28 37.08 -35.75 23.42
C THR A 28 36.66 -35.76 24.88
N LEU A 29 35.38 -35.51 25.18
CA LEU A 29 34.71 -36.09 26.34
C LEU A 29 33.21 -36.26 26.04
N SER A 30 32.72 -37.42 26.45
CA SER A 30 31.46 -38.04 26.07
C SER A 30 30.48 -37.99 27.25
N SER A 31 29.22 -37.62 26.98
CA SER A 31 27.96 -38.13 27.59
C SER A 31 27.68 -37.87 29.10
N PRO A 32 26.44 -38.11 29.63
CA PRO A 32 25.13 -38.38 29.00
C PRO A 32 23.91 -37.57 29.55
N SER A 33 22.84 -37.61 28.75
CA SER A 33 21.40 -37.82 29.06
C SER A 33 20.66 -37.20 30.26
N ALA A 34 19.60 -36.47 29.88
CA ALA A 34 18.18 -36.64 30.27
C ALA A 34 17.69 -36.29 31.68
N PHE A 35 16.74 -35.34 31.75
CA PHE A 35 15.45 -35.53 32.42
C PHE A 35 14.35 -34.73 31.70
N ALA A 36 13.28 -35.43 31.36
CA ALA A 36 12.02 -34.88 30.85
C ALA A 36 10.96 -34.86 31.99
N PHE A 37 9.81 -34.24 31.68
CA PHE A 37 8.52 -34.08 32.39
C PHE A 37 8.28 -32.59 32.73
N GLY A 38 7.31 -31.86 32.20
CA GLY A 38 6.15 -32.16 31.36
C GLY A 38 4.96 -31.37 31.90
N SER A 39 4.43 -30.40 31.16
CA SER A 39 3.02 -29.95 31.27
C SER A 39 2.64 -28.89 30.23
N HIS A 40 1.78 -29.33 29.29
CA HIS A 40 0.76 -28.57 28.54
C HIS A 40 1.21 -27.69 27.36
N PRO A 41 0.87 -28.08 26.11
CA PRO A 41 0.90 -27.15 24.99
C PRO A 41 -0.30 -26.19 25.06
N PRO A 42 -0.13 -24.87 24.91
CA PRO A 42 -1.26 -23.99 24.73
C PRO A 42 -1.91 -24.30 23.37
N ALA A 43 -3.24 -24.35 23.40
CA ALA A 43 -4.12 -24.65 22.28
C ALA A 43 -3.70 -23.92 21.00
N ALA A 44 -3.76 -24.66 19.89
CA ALA A 44 -3.54 -24.17 18.54
C ALA A 44 -4.28 -22.85 18.31
N ALA A 45 -3.52 -21.78 18.16
CA ALA A 45 -4.02 -20.55 17.57
C ALA A 45 -4.42 -20.88 16.12
N ASN A 46 -5.73 -20.91 15.87
CA ASN A 46 -6.30 -21.04 14.53
C ASN A 46 -5.57 -20.11 13.56
N THR A 47 -4.76 -20.71 12.68
CA THR A 47 -4.08 -20.06 11.57
C THR A 47 -5.10 -19.66 10.49
N VAL A 48 -5.87 -18.61 10.76
CA VAL A 48 -6.62 -17.89 9.72
C VAL A 48 -5.63 -16.94 9.04
N GLY A 49 -4.84 -17.49 8.13
CA GLY A 49 -3.75 -16.76 7.47
C GLY A 49 -3.25 -17.35 6.15
N ALA A 50 -4.01 -18.25 5.51
CA ALA A 50 -3.62 -18.87 4.23
C ALA A 50 -4.76 -19.04 3.21
N MET A 51 -5.96 -18.47 3.43
CA MET A 51 -7.13 -18.77 2.59
C MET A 51 -7.32 -17.90 1.33
N ALA A 52 -6.27 -17.25 0.81
CA ALA A 52 -6.36 -16.53 -0.48
C ALA A 52 -5.28 -16.93 -1.50
N ALA A 53 -4.54 -18.03 -1.27
CA ALA A 53 -3.40 -18.40 -2.10
C ALA A 53 -3.66 -19.48 -3.17
N ASP A 54 -4.69 -20.34 -3.07
CA ASP A 54 -4.63 -21.61 -3.82
C ASP A 54 -5.61 -21.82 -4.99
N GLY A 55 -6.50 -20.88 -5.30
CA GLY A 55 -7.52 -21.07 -6.35
C GLY A 55 -7.61 -20.02 -7.47
N GLY A 56 -6.97 -18.85 -7.31
CA GLY A 56 -7.15 -17.72 -8.21
C GLY A 56 -6.37 -17.80 -9.53
N PRO A 57 -6.68 -16.94 -10.50
CA PRO A 57 -6.01 -16.89 -11.81
C PRO A 57 -4.55 -16.42 -11.69
N GLU A 58 -4.23 -15.61 -10.68
CA GLU A 58 -2.87 -15.12 -10.44
C GLU A 58 -1.90 -16.26 -10.05
N PRO A 59 -2.12 -17.05 -8.97
CA PRO A 59 -1.31 -18.24 -8.68
C PRO A 59 -1.21 -19.22 -9.86
N ALA A 60 -2.31 -19.39 -10.61
CA ALA A 60 -2.32 -20.27 -11.78
C ALA A 60 -1.42 -19.75 -12.92
N LEU A 61 -1.47 -18.45 -13.25
CA LEU A 61 -0.58 -17.84 -14.24
C LEU A 61 0.89 -17.91 -13.80
N ILE A 62 1.17 -17.69 -12.52
CA ILE A 62 2.53 -17.83 -11.98
C ILE A 62 3.06 -19.26 -12.11
N ARG A 63 2.22 -20.27 -11.88
CA ARG A 63 2.61 -21.68 -12.14
C ARG A 63 2.97 -21.90 -13.61
N VAL A 64 2.19 -21.33 -14.53
CA VAL A 64 2.51 -21.38 -15.97
C VAL A 64 3.89 -20.76 -16.25
N PHE A 65 4.16 -19.55 -15.76
CA PHE A 65 5.45 -18.89 -15.98
C PHE A 65 6.63 -19.66 -15.37
N ARG A 66 6.43 -20.31 -14.21
CA ARG A 66 7.45 -21.16 -13.60
C ARG A 66 7.80 -22.37 -14.46
N GLU A 67 6.80 -23.07 -15.00
CA GLU A 67 7.06 -24.22 -15.86
C GLU A 67 7.71 -23.81 -17.19
N ILE A 68 7.36 -22.63 -17.73
CA ILE A 68 8.08 -22.03 -18.87
C ILE A 68 9.56 -21.79 -18.53
N GLN A 69 9.84 -21.18 -17.37
CA GLN A 69 11.22 -20.94 -16.92
C GLN A 69 12.02 -22.22 -16.73
N ASN A 70 11.36 -23.31 -16.32
CA ASN A 70 11.96 -24.64 -16.15
C ASN A 70 12.03 -25.45 -17.46
N ASN A 71 11.72 -24.84 -18.61
CA ASN A 71 11.67 -25.49 -19.92
C ASN A 71 10.73 -26.71 -19.99
N ARG A 72 9.67 -26.71 -19.19
CA ARG A 72 8.63 -27.76 -19.14
C ARG A 72 7.38 -27.29 -19.89
N LEU A 73 7.53 -27.09 -21.19
CA LEU A 73 6.52 -26.43 -22.03
C LEU A 73 5.20 -27.22 -22.13
N ASP A 74 5.24 -28.55 -22.13
CA ASP A 74 4.03 -29.39 -22.15
C ASP A 74 3.21 -29.22 -20.86
N VAL A 75 3.87 -29.18 -19.70
CA VAL A 75 3.22 -28.94 -18.40
C VAL A 75 2.69 -27.51 -18.33
N ALA A 76 3.46 -26.53 -18.82
CA ALA A 76 3.02 -25.15 -18.91
C ALA A 76 1.75 -25.01 -19.79
N LEU A 77 1.69 -25.73 -20.91
CA LEU A 77 0.54 -25.74 -21.80
C LEU A 77 -0.68 -26.32 -21.09
N GLN A 78 -0.56 -27.46 -20.42
CA GLN A 78 -1.64 -28.06 -19.64
C GLN A 78 -2.20 -27.08 -18.59
N TYR A 79 -1.31 -26.45 -17.79
CA TYR A 79 -1.74 -25.46 -16.81
C TYR A 79 -2.39 -24.22 -17.44
N THR A 80 -1.92 -23.81 -18.63
CA THR A 80 -2.52 -22.69 -19.36
C THR A 80 -3.91 -23.05 -19.89
N GLU A 81 -4.10 -24.27 -20.39
CA GLU A 81 -5.41 -24.76 -20.85
C GLU A 81 -6.42 -24.81 -19.71
N ASP A 82 -6.00 -25.28 -18.53
CA ASP A 82 -6.82 -25.25 -17.32
C ASP A 82 -7.15 -23.82 -16.84
N LEU A 83 -6.22 -22.88 -17.03
CA LEU A 83 -6.43 -21.47 -16.70
C LEU A 83 -7.47 -20.86 -17.64
N VAL A 84 -7.30 -20.96 -18.96
CA VAL A 84 -8.22 -20.34 -19.92
C VAL A 84 -9.58 -21.02 -19.98
N ARG A 85 -9.66 -22.32 -19.64
CA ARG A 85 -10.95 -23.01 -19.49
C ARG A 85 -11.78 -22.43 -18.35
N ARG A 86 -11.14 -22.08 -17.23
CA ARG A 86 -11.80 -21.45 -16.07
C ARG A 86 -12.03 -19.95 -16.27
N TYR A 87 -11.14 -19.29 -17.02
CA TYR A 87 -11.17 -17.85 -17.27
C TYR A 87 -11.09 -17.56 -18.78
N PRO A 88 -12.16 -17.84 -19.55
CA PRO A 88 -12.13 -17.76 -21.01
C PRO A 88 -11.83 -16.35 -21.54
N ASN A 89 -12.27 -15.32 -20.81
CA ASN A 89 -12.05 -13.91 -21.14
C ASN A 89 -10.69 -13.38 -20.64
N PHE A 90 -9.79 -14.24 -20.15
CA PHE A 90 -8.45 -13.84 -19.74
C PHE A 90 -7.49 -13.82 -20.92
N ARG A 91 -7.44 -12.67 -21.60
CA ARG A 91 -6.68 -12.46 -22.84
C ARG A 91 -5.19 -12.77 -22.70
N LEU A 92 -4.57 -12.45 -21.57
CA LEU A 92 -3.18 -12.81 -21.32
C LEU A 92 -3.00 -14.34 -21.26
N GLY A 93 -3.89 -15.07 -20.59
CA GLY A 93 -3.86 -16.53 -20.60
C GLY A 93 -4.01 -17.12 -22.01
N GLN A 94 -4.89 -16.54 -22.83
CA GLN A 94 -5.06 -16.93 -24.24
C GLN A 94 -3.79 -16.67 -25.06
N LEU A 95 -3.12 -15.53 -24.83
CA LEU A 95 -1.85 -15.21 -25.49
C LEU A 95 -0.76 -16.23 -25.12
N VAL A 96 -0.62 -16.55 -23.82
CA VAL A 96 0.33 -17.57 -23.36
C VAL A 96 0.04 -18.93 -24.02
N LYS A 97 -1.24 -19.32 -24.13
CA LYS A 97 -1.63 -20.57 -24.80
C LYS A 97 -1.17 -20.56 -26.26
N GLY A 98 -1.43 -19.47 -26.99
CA GLY A 98 -1.03 -19.31 -28.37
C GLY A 98 0.48 -19.43 -28.56
N ASP A 99 1.27 -18.75 -27.72
CA ASP A 99 2.74 -18.83 -27.77
C ASP A 99 3.26 -20.23 -27.47
N LEU A 100 2.70 -20.92 -26.47
CA LEU A 100 3.10 -22.30 -26.13
C LEU A 100 2.81 -23.28 -27.27
N LEU A 101 1.68 -23.13 -27.97
CA LEU A 101 1.37 -23.93 -29.14
C LEU A 101 2.32 -23.63 -30.31
N LEU A 102 2.61 -22.35 -30.54
CA LEU A 102 3.54 -21.91 -31.59
C LEU A 102 4.97 -22.41 -31.35
N ALA A 103 5.39 -22.45 -30.08
CA ALA A 103 6.70 -22.96 -29.67
C ALA A 103 6.93 -24.44 -30.04
N ARG A 104 5.87 -25.21 -30.33
CA ARG A 104 5.98 -26.61 -30.77
C ARG A 104 6.45 -26.76 -32.22
N SER A 105 6.20 -25.76 -33.06
CA SER A 105 6.58 -25.79 -34.48
C SER A 105 7.74 -24.87 -34.83
N GLN A 106 7.97 -23.81 -34.04
CA GLN A 106 9.03 -22.84 -34.30
C GLN A 106 9.53 -22.14 -33.03
N PRO A 107 10.79 -21.67 -32.99
CA PRO A 107 11.29 -20.87 -31.88
C PRO A 107 10.52 -19.55 -31.72
N LEU A 108 10.24 -19.17 -30.48
CA LEU A 108 9.63 -17.88 -30.16
C LEU A 108 10.69 -16.76 -30.25
N GLN A 109 10.38 -15.68 -30.98
CA GLN A 109 11.24 -14.50 -31.06
C GLN A 109 10.97 -13.52 -29.91
N THR A 110 9.70 -13.31 -29.57
CA THR A 110 9.25 -12.51 -28.42
C THR A 110 8.01 -13.13 -27.76
N PHE A 111 7.50 -12.56 -26.67
CA PHE A 111 6.18 -12.93 -26.15
C PHE A 111 5.09 -12.34 -27.06
N GLY A 112 4.07 -13.13 -27.42
CA GLY A 112 3.02 -12.78 -28.37
C GLY A 112 3.52 -12.71 -29.82
N ASN A 113 3.99 -13.83 -30.38
CA ASN A 113 4.49 -13.92 -31.77
C ASN A 113 3.38 -14.17 -32.81
N ALA A 114 2.15 -13.72 -32.57
CA ALA A 114 1.04 -13.96 -33.50
C ALA A 114 1.21 -13.13 -34.80
N PRO A 115 1.38 -13.76 -35.98
CA PRO A 115 1.49 -13.04 -37.25
C PRO A 115 0.21 -12.23 -37.53
N GLY A 116 0.35 -10.95 -37.89
CA GLY A 116 -0.78 -10.08 -38.26
C GLY A 116 -1.67 -9.62 -37.10
N ALA A 117 -1.34 -9.93 -35.84
CA ALA A 117 -2.08 -9.43 -34.69
C ALA A 117 -1.79 -7.93 -34.42
N PRO A 118 -2.77 -7.15 -33.91
CA PRO A 118 -2.57 -5.73 -33.62
C PRO A 118 -1.44 -5.50 -32.60
N ALA A 119 -0.42 -4.74 -33.01
CA ALA A 119 0.81 -4.56 -32.24
C ALA A 119 0.58 -3.87 -30.88
N ASP A 120 -0.37 -2.93 -30.83
CA ASP A 120 -0.81 -2.21 -29.63
C ASP A 120 -1.40 -3.17 -28.60
N ARG A 121 -2.33 -4.05 -29.02
CA ARG A 121 -2.96 -5.03 -28.13
C ARG A 121 -1.97 -6.06 -27.60
N LEU A 122 -0.99 -6.45 -28.43
CA LEU A 122 0.09 -7.33 -27.98
C LEU A 122 1.01 -6.64 -26.97
N SER A 123 1.30 -5.35 -27.17
CA SER A 123 2.08 -4.54 -26.22
C SER A 123 1.40 -4.47 -24.86
N ASP A 124 0.11 -4.18 -24.84
CA ASP A 124 -0.72 -4.14 -23.64
C ASP A 124 -0.66 -5.43 -22.82
N LEU A 125 -0.76 -6.59 -23.49
CA LEU A 125 -0.68 -7.90 -22.85
C LEU A 125 0.74 -8.24 -22.37
N ARG A 126 1.78 -7.81 -23.11
CA ARG A 126 3.18 -7.93 -22.65
C ARG A 126 3.42 -7.10 -21.40
N GLU A 127 2.92 -5.87 -21.36
CA GLU A 127 3.03 -5.00 -20.18
C GLU A 127 2.32 -5.61 -18.97
N GLU A 128 1.13 -6.18 -19.16
CA GLU A 128 0.43 -6.93 -18.10
C GLU A 128 1.25 -8.11 -17.60
N ALA A 129 1.81 -8.92 -18.51
CA ALA A 129 2.65 -10.07 -18.15
C ALA A 129 3.89 -9.65 -17.35
N ILE A 130 4.59 -8.61 -17.80
CA ILE A 130 5.78 -8.06 -17.15
C ILE A 130 5.44 -7.52 -15.76
N ALA A 131 4.35 -6.75 -15.63
CA ALA A 131 3.92 -6.21 -14.35
C ALA A 131 3.60 -7.34 -13.35
N ARG A 132 2.87 -8.37 -13.79
CA ARG A 132 2.51 -9.51 -12.94
C ARG A 132 3.74 -10.31 -12.50
N LEU A 133 4.65 -10.60 -13.45
CA LEU A 133 5.88 -11.34 -13.17
C LEU A 133 6.81 -10.57 -12.22
N ARG A 134 7.01 -9.26 -12.44
CA ARG A 134 7.82 -8.43 -11.54
C ARG A 134 7.29 -8.43 -10.12
N ALA A 135 5.97 -8.28 -9.95
CA ALA A 135 5.35 -8.30 -8.64
C ALA A 135 5.53 -9.66 -7.92
N TYR A 136 5.54 -10.77 -8.68
CA TYR A 136 5.82 -12.08 -8.13
C TYR A 136 7.29 -12.24 -7.72
N THR A 137 8.23 -11.84 -8.58
CA THR A 137 9.68 -11.97 -8.31
C THR A 137 10.17 -11.02 -7.22
N GLU A 138 9.53 -9.86 -7.07
CA GLU A 138 9.89 -8.82 -6.10
C GLU A 138 8.90 -8.74 -4.94
N LYS A 139 8.21 -9.85 -4.64
CA LYS A 139 7.24 -9.90 -3.55
C LYS A 139 7.95 -9.59 -2.23
N PRO A 140 7.47 -8.61 -1.44
CA PRO A 140 8.08 -8.29 -0.16
C PRO A 140 8.03 -9.50 0.78
N ALA A 141 9.01 -9.60 1.66
CA ALA A 141 9.00 -10.64 2.69
C ALA A 141 7.71 -10.54 3.55
N PRO A 142 7.07 -11.66 3.95
CA PRO A 142 5.75 -11.63 4.58
C PRO A 142 5.64 -10.80 5.88
N ASN A 143 6.76 -10.56 6.55
CA ASN A 143 6.83 -9.79 7.79
C ASN A 143 7.15 -8.29 7.58
N ARG A 144 7.22 -7.83 6.33
CA ARG A 144 7.44 -6.42 6.02
C ARG A 144 6.14 -5.64 6.16
N VAL A 145 6.25 -4.41 6.62
CA VAL A 145 5.12 -3.50 6.83
C VAL A 145 5.27 -2.31 5.88
N PRO A 146 4.21 -1.89 5.16
CA PRO A 146 4.24 -0.65 4.40
C PRO A 146 4.52 0.53 5.33
N ARG A 147 5.54 1.32 5.01
CA ARG A 147 5.90 2.54 5.77
C ARG A 147 4.72 3.50 5.96
N ALA A 148 3.81 3.53 4.99
CA ALA A 148 2.60 4.34 5.02
C ALA A 148 1.64 4.03 6.18
N LEU A 149 1.63 2.79 6.70
CA LEU A 149 0.66 2.32 7.70
C LEU A 149 1.23 2.42 9.12
N LEU A 150 1.30 3.62 9.70
CA LEU A 150 1.88 3.81 11.04
C LEU A 150 0.94 3.39 12.17
N GLN A 151 -0.34 3.77 12.10
CA GLN A 151 -1.35 3.41 13.09
C GLN A 151 -2.75 3.41 12.48
N MET A 152 -3.52 2.35 12.74
CA MET A 152 -4.95 2.29 12.47
C MET A 152 -5.74 2.40 13.79
N ARG A 153 -6.89 3.07 13.80
CA ARG A 153 -7.78 3.07 14.98
C ARG A 153 -8.39 1.67 15.21
N PRO A 154 -8.82 1.32 16.43
CA PRO A 154 -9.23 -0.07 16.76
C PRO A 154 -10.34 -0.65 15.87
N ASP A 155 -11.25 0.18 15.39
CA ASP A 155 -12.38 -0.18 14.52
C ASP A 155 -12.06 -0.12 13.02
N GLN A 156 -10.91 0.44 12.63
CA GLN A 156 -10.33 0.26 11.29
C GLN A 156 -9.75 -1.14 11.21
N ARG A 157 -10.54 -2.09 10.69
CA ARG A 157 -10.16 -3.51 10.63
C ARG A 157 -9.19 -3.80 9.48
N PHE A 158 -9.23 -3.01 8.42
CA PHE A 158 -8.39 -3.21 7.23
C PHE A 158 -7.92 -1.90 6.61
N ALA A 159 -6.79 -1.96 5.91
CA ALA A 159 -6.24 -0.90 5.08
C ALA A 159 -5.85 -1.42 3.70
N VAL A 160 -6.02 -0.58 2.69
CA VAL A 160 -5.62 -0.82 1.30
C VAL A 160 -4.39 0.01 0.99
N VAL A 161 -3.36 -0.62 0.42
CA VAL A 161 -2.15 0.05 -0.07
C VAL A 161 -1.94 -0.29 -1.53
N VAL A 162 -1.87 0.71 -2.40
CA VAL A 162 -1.70 0.55 -3.85
C VAL A 162 -0.32 1.00 -4.27
N ASP A 163 0.43 0.10 -4.91
CA ASP A 163 1.70 0.35 -5.59
C ASP A 163 1.44 0.47 -7.09
N THR A 164 1.47 1.71 -7.59
CA THR A 164 1.13 1.99 -8.99
C THR A 164 2.25 1.58 -9.96
N GLN A 165 3.52 1.57 -9.56
CA GLN A 165 4.61 1.10 -10.41
C GLN A 165 4.63 -0.43 -10.55
N LYS A 166 4.22 -1.15 -9.50
CA LYS A 166 4.08 -2.61 -9.52
C LYS A 166 2.72 -3.09 -10.01
N SER A 167 1.76 -2.20 -10.23
CA SER A 167 0.37 -2.57 -10.55
C SER A 167 -0.19 -3.55 -9.52
N ARG A 168 0.03 -3.26 -8.23
CA ARG A 168 -0.44 -4.10 -7.13
C ARG A 168 -1.19 -3.33 -6.07
N LEU A 169 -2.24 -3.96 -5.58
CA LEU A 169 -2.97 -3.57 -4.38
C LEU A 169 -2.68 -4.60 -3.29
N TYR A 170 -2.35 -4.15 -2.10
CA TYR A 170 -2.11 -4.96 -0.91
C TYR A 170 -3.19 -4.67 0.13
N LEU A 171 -3.76 -5.73 0.71
CA LEU A 171 -4.71 -5.67 1.81
C LEU A 171 -4.02 -6.02 3.12
N TYR A 172 -4.14 -5.13 4.10
CA TYR A 172 -3.63 -5.32 5.46
C TYR A 172 -4.78 -5.37 6.45
N GLN A 173 -4.73 -6.30 7.40
CA GLN A 173 -5.60 -6.32 8.56
C GLN A 173 -4.94 -5.57 9.72
N ASN A 174 -5.75 -4.86 10.50
CA ASN A 174 -5.35 -4.30 11.77
C ASN A 174 -5.44 -5.35 12.89
N VAL A 175 -4.30 -5.77 13.43
CA VAL A 175 -4.23 -6.67 14.58
C VAL A 175 -3.67 -5.89 15.77
N GLN A 176 -4.55 -5.34 16.60
CA GLN A 176 -4.18 -4.53 17.78
C GLN A 176 -3.22 -3.37 17.44
N GLY A 177 -3.48 -2.66 16.34
CA GLY A 177 -2.65 -1.57 15.85
C GLY A 177 -1.47 -2.00 14.96
N ARG A 178 -1.19 -3.30 14.84
CA ARG A 178 -0.13 -3.84 13.97
C ARG A 178 -0.72 -4.27 12.61
N PRO A 179 -0.23 -3.73 11.48
CA PRO A 179 -0.64 -4.17 10.16
C PRO A 179 -0.16 -5.61 9.89
N ARG A 180 -1.08 -6.50 9.49
CA ARG A 180 -0.78 -7.87 9.06
C ARG A 180 -1.20 -8.06 7.62
N PHE A 181 -0.28 -8.51 6.77
CA PHE A 181 -0.58 -8.81 5.37
C PHE A 181 -1.68 -9.87 5.25
N VAL A 182 -2.63 -9.66 4.34
CA VAL A 182 -3.76 -10.58 4.07
C VAL A 182 -3.70 -11.12 2.65
N ALA A 183 -3.64 -10.22 1.67
CA ALA A 183 -3.71 -10.56 0.25
C ALA A 183 -3.10 -9.45 -0.61
N ASP A 184 -2.76 -9.80 -1.85
CA ASP A 184 -2.39 -8.86 -2.90
C ASP A 184 -3.14 -9.17 -4.20
N TYR A 185 -3.40 -8.13 -5.01
CA TYR A 185 -4.17 -8.22 -6.24
C TYR A 185 -3.53 -7.39 -7.35
N TYR A 186 -3.64 -7.86 -8.58
CA TYR A 186 -3.25 -7.07 -9.76
C TYR A 186 -4.22 -5.90 -9.93
N ILE A 187 -3.69 -4.72 -10.27
CA ILE A 187 -4.51 -3.55 -10.58
C ILE A 187 -4.11 -2.88 -11.90
N THR A 188 -5.09 -2.23 -12.50
CA THR A 188 -4.90 -1.24 -13.54
C THR A 188 -5.04 0.16 -12.95
N GLN A 189 -4.16 1.06 -13.33
CA GLN A 189 -4.19 2.48 -12.98
C GLN A 189 -4.50 3.36 -14.20
N GLY A 190 -4.47 4.68 -13.98
CA GLY A 190 -4.61 5.71 -15.00
C GLY A 190 -3.66 5.50 -16.17
N LYS A 191 -4.15 5.69 -17.40
CA LYS A 191 -3.36 5.47 -18.61
C LYS A 191 -2.15 6.41 -18.73
N LEU A 192 -2.20 7.58 -18.09
CA LEU A 192 -1.05 8.50 -18.00
C LEU A 192 -0.24 8.31 -16.70
N GLY A 193 -0.46 7.21 -15.98
CA GLY A 193 0.22 6.84 -14.75
C GLY A 193 -0.39 7.49 -13.51
N ALA A 194 0.47 7.75 -12.52
CA ALA A 194 0.09 8.33 -11.24
C ALA A 194 0.22 9.88 -11.22
N MET A 195 0.05 10.48 -10.05
CA MET A 195 0.16 11.92 -9.79
C MET A 195 -0.91 12.75 -10.51
N LYS A 196 -2.17 12.45 -10.20
CA LYS A 196 -3.30 13.29 -10.62
C LYS A 196 -3.16 14.73 -10.10
N GLN A 197 -3.38 15.69 -10.99
CA GLN A 197 -3.34 17.12 -10.68
C GLN A 197 -4.64 17.83 -11.07
N VAL A 198 -5.18 17.52 -12.24
CA VAL A 198 -6.36 18.24 -12.78
C VAL A 198 -7.40 17.26 -13.31
N GLU A 199 -8.61 17.76 -13.52
CA GLU A 199 -9.68 16.97 -14.13
C GLU A 199 -9.30 16.51 -15.55
N GLY A 200 -9.68 15.29 -15.93
CA GLY A 200 -9.42 14.75 -17.26
C GLY A 200 -7.96 14.37 -17.58
N ASP A 201 -7.01 14.57 -16.66
CA ASP A 201 -5.58 14.22 -16.87
C ASP A 201 -5.28 12.72 -16.94
N LYS A 202 -6.29 11.86 -16.73
CA LYS A 202 -6.22 10.40 -16.85
C LYS A 202 -5.15 9.76 -15.97
N ARG A 203 -4.83 10.39 -14.84
CA ARG A 203 -3.86 9.93 -13.85
C ARG A 203 -4.56 9.44 -12.59
N THR A 204 -3.96 8.44 -11.94
CA THR A 204 -4.37 7.99 -10.60
C THR A 204 -3.73 8.91 -9.55
N PRO A 205 -4.48 9.40 -8.55
CA PRO A 205 -3.91 10.26 -7.52
C PRO A 205 -2.98 9.49 -6.58
N LEU A 206 -1.97 10.16 -6.04
CA LEU A 206 -1.16 9.65 -4.94
C LEU A 206 -1.60 10.31 -3.63
N GLY A 207 -1.50 9.59 -2.51
CA GLY A 207 -1.86 10.12 -1.20
C GLY A 207 -2.63 9.16 -0.31
N VAL A 208 -3.17 9.70 0.77
CA VAL A 208 -4.00 8.97 1.76
C VAL A 208 -5.46 9.32 1.54
N TYR A 209 -6.26 8.32 1.21
CA TYR A 209 -7.69 8.44 0.96
C TYR A 209 -8.50 7.51 1.86
N HIS A 210 -9.81 7.62 1.81
CA HIS A 210 -10.73 6.65 2.39
C HIS A 210 -11.89 6.37 1.45
N VAL A 211 -12.46 5.17 1.56
CA VAL A 211 -13.68 4.80 0.82
C VAL A 211 -14.86 5.58 1.41
N THR A 212 -15.62 6.27 0.55
CA THR A 212 -16.75 7.12 0.98
C THR A 212 -18.11 6.44 0.83
N SER A 213 -18.23 5.48 -0.09
CA SER A 213 -19.49 4.78 -0.36
C SER A 213 -19.25 3.45 -1.09
N SER A 214 -20.31 2.67 -1.26
CA SER A 214 -20.33 1.49 -2.13
C SER A 214 -21.43 1.63 -3.17
N LEU A 215 -21.07 1.44 -4.43
CA LEU A 215 -21.95 1.49 -5.58
C LEU A 215 -22.08 0.08 -6.15
N SER A 216 -23.30 -0.48 -6.11
CA SER A 216 -23.55 -1.83 -6.61
C SER A 216 -23.60 -1.86 -8.14
N ARG A 217 -23.32 -3.03 -8.74
CA ARG A 217 -23.49 -3.24 -10.18
C ARG A 217 -24.86 -2.82 -10.71
N LYS A 218 -25.95 -2.96 -9.95
CA LYS A 218 -27.30 -2.54 -10.39
C LYS A 218 -27.43 -1.03 -10.61
N LYS A 219 -26.63 -0.23 -9.90
CA LYS A 219 -26.59 1.23 -10.04
C LYS A 219 -25.58 1.69 -11.11
N LEU A 220 -24.78 0.78 -11.65
CA LEU A 220 -23.65 1.06 -12.53
C LEU A 220 -23.82 0.31 -13.86
N GLY A 221 -23.17 0.80 -14.92
CA GLY A 221 -23.05 0.04 -16.16
C GLY A 221 -22.05 -1.12 -16.03
N ASP A 222 -22.07 -2.05 -16.98
CA ASP A 222 -21.13 -3.21 -17.02
C ASP A 222 -19.67 -2.78 -16.98
N PHE A 223 -19.35 -1.56 -17.44
CA PHE A 223 -18.01 -1.00 -17.41
C PHE A 223 -17.31 -1.08 -16.04
N TYR A 224 -18.07 -0.96 -14.95
CA TYR A 224 -17.55 -0.99 -13.58
C TYR A 224 -17.57 -2.38 -12.94
N GLY A 225 -17.97 -3.40 -13.68
CA GLY A 225 -17.93 -4.79 -13.23
C GLY A 225 -18.89 -5.06 -12.06
N SER A 226 -18.40 -5.73 -11.01
CA SER A 226 -19.23 -6.12 -9.86
C SER A 226 -19.61 -4.97 -8.93
N GLY A 227 -18.95 -3.82 -9.03
CA GLY A 227 -19.29 -2.61 -8.27
C GLY A 227 -18.17 -1.58 -8.25
N ALA A 228 -18.36 -0.52 -7.47
CA ALA A 228 -17.34 0.50 -7.25
C ALA A 228 -17.33 1.02 -5.81
N PHE A 229 -16.15 1.42 -5.35
CA PHE A 229 -15.90 2.06 -4.06
C PHE A 229 -15.22 3.40 -4.32
N PRO A 230 -16.00 4.50 -4.36
CA PRO A 230 -15.44 5.84 -4.49
C PRO A 230 -14.51 6.18 -3.32
N ILE A 231 -13.39 6.84 -3.64
CA ILE A 231 -12.51 7.43 -2.63
C ILE A 231 -12.70 8.94 -2.54
N ASN A 232 -12.30 9.55 -1.43
CA ASN A 232 -12.47 10.98 -1.17
C ASN A 232 -11.49 11.90 -1.93
N TYR A 233 -11.05 11.55 -3.14
CA TYR A 233 -10.26 12.46 -3.98
C TYR A 233 -11.17 13.53 -4.62
N PRO A 234 -10.77 14.81 -4.66
CA PRO A 234 -9.61 15.39 -3.96
C PRO A 234 -9.91 15.54 -2.47
N ASN A 235 -8.96 15.15 -1.60
CA ASN A 235 -9.06 15.35 -0.16
C ASN A 235 -8.61 16.78 0.24
N GLU A 236 -8.49 17.07 1.54
CA GLU A 236 -8.06 18.40 2.02
C GLU A 236 -6.66 18.76 1.53
N TRP A 237 -5.77 17.77 1.51
CA TRP A 237 -4.41 17.95 1.01
C TRP A 237 -4.38 18.25 -0.49
N ASP A 238 -5.11 17.47 -1.29
CA ASP A 238 -5.20 17.70 -2.74
C ASP A 238 -5.69 19.11 -3.04
N ARG A 239 -6.77 19.56 -2.37
CA ARG A 239 -7.30 20.92 -2.53
C ARG A 239 -6.28 21.98 -2.13
N ARG A 240 -5.51 21.76 -1.06
CA ARG A 240 -4.41 22.66 -0.63
C ARG A 240 -3.30 22.74 -1.68
N GLN A 241 -3.02 21.64 -2.39
CA GLN A 241 -2.06 21.59 -3.49
C GLN A 241 -2.64 22.12 -4.83
N GLY A 242 -3.85 22.69 -4.82
CA GLY A 242 -4.52 23.17 -6.03
C GLY A 242 -5.01 22.05 -6.97
N ARG A 243 -5.05 20.81 -6.49
CA ARG A 243 -5.49 19.65 -7.28
C ARG A 243 -7.00 19.52 -7.27
N HIS A 244 -7.56 19.13 -8.41
CA HIS A 244 -9.00 19.01 -8.59
C HIS A 244 -9.37 17.85 -9.52
N GLY A 245 -10.67 17.73 -9.80
CA GLY A 245 -11.30 16.60 -10.49
C GLY A 245 -12.15 15.77 -9.52
N HIS A 246 -12.63 14.62 -9.98
CA HIS A 246 -13.54 13.77 -9.22
C HIS A 246 -13.53 12.34 -9.79
N GLY A 247 -14.37 11.44 -9.25
CA GLY A 247 -14.67 10.15 -9.88
C GLY A 247 -13.57 9.08 -9.77
N ILE A 248 -12.67 9.18 -8.78
CA ILE A 248 -11.63 8.16 -8.57
C ILE A 248 -12.17 7.04 -7.70
N TRP A 249 -12.30 5.84 -8.26
CA TRP A 249 -12.92 4.69 -7.60
C TRP A 249 -11.98 3.46 -7.60
N LEU A 250 -12.19 2.57 -6.63
CA LEU A 250 -11.79 1.16 -6.77
C LEU A 250 -12.96 0.43 -7.45
N HIS A 251 -12.77 -0.17 -8.61
CA HIS A 251 -13.88 -0.83 -9.32
C HIS A 251 -13.46 -2.06 -10.13
N GLY A 252 -14.44 -2.78 -10.67
CA GLY A 252 -14.24 -4.03 -11.41
C GLY A 252 -14.00 -3.84 -12.90
N THR A 253 -13.85 -4.94 -13.63
CA THR A 253 -13.76 -4.93 -15.10
C THR A 253 -15.11 -5.25 -15.77
N PRO A 254 -15.32 -4.80 -17.02
CA PRO A 254 -16.43 -5.28 -17.84
C PRO A 254 -16.49 -6.81 -17.91
N SER A 255 -17.70 -7.36 -18.03
CA SER A 255 -17.94 -8.82 -18.02
C SER A 255 -17.20 -9.58 -19.14
N ASN A 256 -16.91 -8.91 -20.25
CA ASN A 256 -16.19 -9.47 -21.39
C ASN A 256 -14.65 -9.44 -21.27
N THR A 257 -14.11 -8.95 -20.15
CA THR A 257 -12.66 -8.89 -19.93
C THR A 257 -12.31 -9.25 -18.48
N PHE A 258 -11.42 -10.22 -18.31
CA PHE A 258 -11.00 -10.64 -16.97
C PHE A 258 -10.17 -9.55 -16.27
N SER A 259 -9.20 -8.99 -16.99
CA SER A 259 -8.30 -7.94 -16.53
C SER A 259 -8.09 -6.89 -17.62
N ARG A 260 -7.46 -5.78 -17.26
CA ARG A 260 -7.06 -4.70 -18.16
C ARG A 260 -5.54 -4.54 -18.13
N PRO A 261 -4.94 -3.91 -19.15
CA PRO A 261 -3.52 -3.56 -19.13
C PRO A 261 -3.16 -2.68 -17.93
N PRO A 262 -1.89 -2.62 -17.50
CA PRO A 262 -1.49 -1.93 -16.27
C PRO A 262 -1.91 -0.45 -16.22
N LYS A 263 -1.93 0.21 -17.38
CA LYS A 263 -2.23 1.64 -17.54
C LYS A 263 -3.34 1.81 -18.58
N ALA A 264 -4.59 1.73 -18.14
CA ALA A 264 -5.72 1.79 -19.08
C ALA A 264 -6.94 2.54 -18.55
N SER A 265 -7.02 2.86 -17.25
CA SER A 265 -8.15 3.61 -16.70
C SER A 265 -8.00 5.11 -16.95
N ASP A 266 -9.05 5.90 -16.66
CA ASP A 266 -8.96 7.36 -16.65
C ASP A 266 -8.60 7.92 -15.26
N GLY A 267 -8.10 7.07 -14.35
CA GLY A 267 -7.60 7.46 -13.02
C GLY A 267 -8.01 6.49 -11.91
N CYS A 268 -9.03 5.66 -12.12
CA CYS A 268 -9.46 4.64 -11.18
C CYS A 268 -8.42 3.54 -10.95
N VAL A 269 -8.51 2.86 -9.81
CA VAL A 269 -7.79 1.61 -9.53
C VAL A 269 -8.74 0.46 -9.85
N VAL A 270 -8.43 -0.30 -10.90
CA VAL A 270 -9.35 -1.32 -11.44
C VAL A 270 -8.83 -2.71 -11.13
N LEU A 271 -9.71 -3.57 -10.64
CA LEU A 271 -9.45 -4.96 -10.28
C LEU A 271 -10.27 -5.91 -11.17
N ALA A 272 -9.84 -7.17 -11.29
CA ALA A 272 -10.73 -8.21 -11.79
C ALA A 272 -11.94 -8.35 -10.84
N ASN A 273 -13.12 -8.68 -11.36
CA ASN A 273 -14.34 -8.76 -10.53
C ASN A 273 -14.20 -9.72 -9.34
N GLN A 274 -13.56 -10.87 -9.53
CA GLN A 274 -13.30 -11.82 -8.43
C GLN A 274 -12.43 -11.21 -7.32
N ASP A 275 -11.42 -10.43 -7.69
CA ASP A 275 -10.52 -9.76 -6.76
C ASP A 275 -11.23 -8.59 -6.05
N LEU A 276 -12.06 -7.85 -6.78
CA LEU A 276 -12.90 -6.80 -6.20
C LEU A 276 -13.90 -7.38 -5.19
N ASP A 277 -14.55 -8.50 -5.51
CA ASP A 277 -15.52 -9.15 -4.63
C ASP A 277 -14.85 -9.72 -3.37
N ALA A 278 -13.60 -10.20 -3.49
CA ALA A 278 -12.80 -10.61 -2.34
C ALA A 278 -12.38 -9.41 -1.47
N LEU A 279 -11.96 -8.30 -2.10
CA LEU A 279 -11.61 -7.06 -1.42
C LEU A 279 -12.83 -6.46 -0.70
N ALA A 280 -13.98 -6.43 -1.35
CA ALA A 280 -15.23 -5.83 -0.87
C ALA A 280 -15.67 -6.34 0.51
N LYS A 281 -15.43 -7.63 0.80
CA LYS A 281 -15.73 -8.25 2.11
C LYS A 281 -14.96 -7.61 3.28
N ASN A 282 -13.89 -6.91 2.99
CA ASN A 282 -12.98 -6.31 3.97
C ASN A 282 -13.03 -4.78 3.98
N ILE A 283 -13.84 -4.16 3.11
CA ILE A 283 -13.99 -2.69 3.05
C ILE A 283 -15.05 -2.23 4.05
N GLN A 284 -14.69 -1.23 4.87
CA GLN A 284 -15.58 -0.49 5.75
C GLN A 284 -15.77 0.93 5.19
N ILE A 285 -17.01 1.27 4.84
CA ILE A 285 -17.36 2.60 4.30
C ILE A 285 -17.09 3.69 5.35
N GLY A 286 -16.43 4.77 4.93
CA GLY A 286 -16.02 5.88 5.79
C GLY A 286 -14.82 5.56 6.70
N VAL A 287 -14.31 4.32 6.69
CA VAL A 287 -13.36 3.83 7.70
C VAL A 287 -12.09 3.27 7.06
N THR A 288 -12.20 2.43 6.03
CA THR A 288 -11.03 1.80 5.39
C THR A 288 -10.18 2.85 4.66
N PRO A 289 -8.92 3.06 5.08
CA PRO A 289 -8.00 3.91 4.37
C PRO A 289 -7.52 3.23 3.08
N VAL A 290 -7.33 4.03 2.04
CA VAL A 290 -6.77 3.66 0.74
C VAL A 290 -5.56 4.54 0.50
N ILE A 291 -4.37 3.99 0.65
CA ILE A 291 -3.11 4.71 0.42
C ILE A 291 -2.62 4.35 -0.97
N ILE A 292 -2.47 5.34 -1.85
CA ILE A 292 -1.98 5.12 -3.21
C ILE A 292 -0.59 5.75 -3.34
N THR A 293 0.40 4.93 -3.70
CA THR A 293 1.81 5.28 -3.84
C THR A 293 2.34 4.96 -5.24
N ASP A 294 3.45 5.60 -5.63
CA ASP A 294 4.25 5.11 -6.77
C ASP A 294 4.80 3.71 -6.48
N THR A 295 5.46 3.55 -5.33
CA THR A 295 6.20 2.38 -4.90
C THR A 295 6.01 2.25 -3.40
N VAL A 296 5.75 1.04 -2.92
CA VAL A 296 5.64 0.82 -1.47
C VAL A 296 7.03 0.74 -0.85
N GLU A 297 7.32 1.62 0.10
CA GLU A 297 8.45 1.49 1.00
C GLU A 297 8.15 0.43 2.07
N TRP A 298 9.01 -0.58 2.15
CA TRP A 298 8.85 -1.73 3.05
C TRP A 298 9.78 -1.62 4.26
N LEU A 299 9.21 -1.62 5.46
CA LEU A 299 9.99 -1.60 6.71
C LEU A 299 10.04 -2.96 7.39
N THR A 300 11.12 -3.20 8.13
CA THR A 300 11.12 -4.25 9.17
C THR A 300 10.17 -3.86 10.29
N PRO A 301 9.62 -4.83 11.06
CA PRO A 301 8.77 -4.52 12.22
C PRO A 301 9.40 -3.55 13.21
N ASP A 302 10.71 -3.68 13.48
CA ASP A 302 11.42 -2.79 14.42
C ASP A 302 11.57 -1.37 13.89
N ALA A 303 11.93 -1.22 12.61
CA ALA A 303 12.02 0.08 11.96
C ALA A 303 10.65 0.78 11.91
N TRP A 304 9.60 0.01 11.59
CA TRP A 304 8.21 0.47 11.64
C TRP A 304 7.80 0.93 13.05
N ALA A 305 8.06 0.12 14.08
CA ALA A 305 7.74 0.45 15.46
C ALA A 305 8.48 1.70 15.94
N LYS A 306 9.77 1.84 15.58
CA LYS A 306 10.57 3.03 15.89
C LYS A 306 9.97 4.30 15.26
N GLU A 307 9.62 4.25 13.97
CA GLU A 307 9.02 5.37 13.25
C GLU A 307 7.65 5.75 13.83
N ARG A 308 6.76 4.76 14.03
CA ARG A 308 5.45 4.91 14.69
C ARG A 308 5.58 5.58 16.05
N ASN A 309 6.43 5.06 16.92
CA ASN A 309 6.60 5.57 18.29
C ASN A 309 7.21 6.97 18.30
N SER A 310 8.09 7.29 17.34
CA SER A 310 8.67 8.63 17.20
C SER A 310 7.65 9.70 16.83
N LEU A 311 6.68 9.38 15.97
CA LEU A 311 5.60 10.31 15.65
C LEU A 311 4.58 10.39 16.79
N MET A 312 4.22 9.26 17.40
CA MET A 312 3.31 9.21 18.54
C MET A 312 3.78 10.11 19.69
N ARG A 313 5.08 10.13 20.00
CA ARG A 313 5.65 11.03 21.01
C ARG A 313 5.49 12.51 20.68
N GLN A 314 5.52 12.89 19.40
CA GLN A 314 5.32 14.28 18.99
C GLN A 314 3.85 14.71 19.09
N VAL A 315 2.93 13.81 18.72
CA VAL A 315 1.49 14.04 18.94
C VAL A 315 1.17 14.16 20.43
N ASP A 316 1.77 13.30 21.26
CA ASP A 316 1.59 13.38 22.72
C ASP A 316 2.24 14.63 23.34
N ALA A 317 3.39 15.08 22.83
CA ALA A 317 4.01 16.33 23.26
C ALA A 317 3.11 17.54 22.96
N TRP A 318 2.54 17.63 21.75
CA TRP A 318 1.55 18.66 21.40
C TRP A 318 0.36 18.68 22.37
N ARG A 319 -0.23 17.50 22.62
CA ARG A 319 -1.33 17.33 23.59
C ARG A 319 -0.93 17.75 25.01
N SER A 320 0.26 17.34 25.45
CA SER A 320 0.76 17.65 26.80
C SER A 320 1.06 19.13 26.99
N ASP A 321 1.63 19.81 25.99
CA ASP A 321 1.90 21.24 26.06
C ASP A 321 0.60 22.06 26.11
N TRP A 322 -0.47 21.55 25.48
CA TRP A 322 -1.82 22.11 25.65
C TRP A 322 -2.33 21.94 27.09
N GLU A 323 -2.27 20.73 27.66
CA GLU A 323 -2.71 20.51 29.05
C GLU A 323 -1.91 21.34 30.07
N ASN A 324 -0.62 21.56 29.80
CA ASN A 324 0.26 22.40 30.63
C ASN A 324 0.03 23.90 30.41
N ARG A 325 -0.89 24.29 29.51
CA ARG A 325 -1.25 25.68 29.21
C ARG A 325 -0.05 26.52 28.76
N ASN A 326 0.97 25.90 28.16
CA ASN A 326 2.16 26.60 27.68
C ASN A 326 1.95 27.00 26.22
N LEU A 327 1.46 28.23 26.00
CA LEU A 327 1.11 28.71 24.67
C LEU A 327 2.30 28.69 23.69
N ASP A 328 3.50 29.08 24.15
CA ASP A 328 4.68 29.13 23.27
C ASP A 328 5.12 27.73 22.83
N ARG A 329 5.16 26.76 23.76
CA ARG A 329 5.46 25.36 23.42
C ARG A 329 4.36 24.74 22.56
N TYR A 330 3.09 25.01 22.85
CA TYR A 330 1.97 24.56 22.04
C TYR A 330 2.09 25.04 20.59
N LEU A 331 2.34 26.34 20.40
CA LEU A 331 2.50 26.95 19.07
C LEU A 331 3.74 26.45 18.35
N SER A 332 4.79 26.03 19.08
CA SER A 332 5.99 25.45 18.48
C SER A 332 5.73 24.16 17.71
N HIS A 333 4.60 23.47 17.92
CA HIS A 333 4.22 22.29 17.13
C HIS A 333 3.66 22.62 15.76
N TYR A 334 3.36 23.89 15.47
CA TYR A 334 2.79 24.34 14.19
C TYR A 334 3.88 24.81 13.23
N SER A 335 3.67 24.55 11.94
CA SER A 335 4.56 24.97 10.86
C SER A 335 4.42 26.47 10.60
N GLN A 336 5.50 27.13 10.18
CA GLN A 336 5.42 28.53 9.71
C GLN A 336 4.45 28.69 8.52
N ASP A 337 4.28 27.64 7.72
CA ASP A 337 3.37 27.58 6.58
C ASP A 337 1.95 27.12 6.95
N PHE A 338 1.61 27.12 8.25
CA PHE A 338 0.29 26.71 8.72
C PHE A 338 -0.82 27.55 8.10
N LYS A 339 -1.84 26.86 7.57
CA LYS A 339 -3.07 27.49 7.06
C LYS A 339 -4.26 26.53 7.16
N ALA A 340 -5.31 26.94 7.88
CA ALA A 340 -6.57 26.21 7.98
C ALA A 340 -7.70 27.15 8.42
N ASP A 341 -8.92 26.98 7.88
CA ASP A 341 -10.13 27.71 8.31
C ASP A 341 -9.95 29.26 8.46
N GLY A 342 -9.20 29.87 7.54
CA GLY A 342 -8.90 31.31 7.56
C GLY A 342 -7.81 31.75 8.55
N ALA A 343 -7.29 30.82 9.36
CA ALA A 343 -6.13 31.02 10.22
C ALA A 343 -4.80 30.84 9.47
N THR A 344 -3.77 31.56 9.91
CA THR A 344 -2.38 31.40 9.50
C THR A 344 -1.50 31.30 10.74
N TYR A 345 -0.24 30.89 10.59
CA TYR A 345 0.70 30.86 11.73
C TYR A 345 0.74 32.19 12.50
N ALA A 346 0.71 33.33 11.80
CA ALA A 346 0.75 34.66 12.41
C ALA A 346 -0.51 34.99 13.25
N THR A 347 -1.68 34.48 12.89
CA THR A 347 -2.93 34.73 13.63
C THR A 347 -3.22 33.68 14.71
N LEU A 348 -2.55 32.52 14.62
CA LEU A 348 -2.72 31.37 15.50
C LEU A 348 -2.56 31.70 17.00
N PRO A 349 -1.57 32.51 17.46
CA PRO A 349 -1.45 32.83 18.87
C PRO A 349 -2.69 33.52 19.44
N LYS A 350 -3.28 34.46 18.69
CA LYS A 350 -4.49 35.17 19.11
C LYS A 350 -5.69 34.23 19.17
N GLN A 351 -5.82 33.32 18.21
CA GLN A 351 -6.94 32.40 18.09
C GLN A 351 -6.89 31.26 19.12
N ARG A 352 -5.70 30.71 19.40
CA ARG A 352 -5.53 29.56 20.31
C ARG A 352 -5.37 29.94 21.78
N ARG A 353 -5.00 31.18 22.09
CA ARG A 353 -4.81 31.64 23.49
C ARG A 353 -6.02 31.36 24.40
N PRO A 354 -7.29 31.63 24.00
CA PRO A 354 -8.45 31.31 24.84
C PRO A 354 -8.54 29.80 25.14
N GLU A 355 -8.33 28.95 24.14
CA GLU A 355 -8.42 27.49 24.27
C GLU A 355 -7.27 26.89 25.09
N VAL A 356 -6.08 27.47 25.04
CA VAL A 356 -4.86 26.93 25.69
C VAL A 356 -4.65 27.50 27.09
N THR A 357 -4.86 28.81 27.28
CA THR A 357 -4.49 29.50 28.54
C THR A 357 -5.67 30.08 29.29
N GLY A 358 -6.85 30.18 28.67
CA GLY A 358 -8.03 30.86 29.19
C GLY A 358 -8.76 30.14 30.33
N HIS A 359 -8.40 28.89 30.59
CA HIS A 359 -9.00 28.07 31.64
C HIS A 359 -7.96 27.77 32.75
N PRO A 360 -8.35 27.71 34.04
CA PRO A 360 -7.44 27.39 35.14
C PRO A 360 -6.81 26.00 35.02
N TRP A 361 -7.49 25.07 34.35
CA TRP A 361 -6.99 23.74 34.01
C TRP A 361 -7.59 23.27 32.68
N VAL A 362 -6.87 22.41 31.99
CA VAL A 362 -7.32 21.76 30.75
C VAL A 362 -6.92 20.29 30.81
N LYS A 363 -7.84 19.39 30.42
CA LYS A 363 -7.55 17.97 30.19
C LYS A 363 -7.87 17.62 28.75
N VAL A 364 -6.90 17.03 28.05
CA VAL A 364 -6.99 16.70 26.63
C VAL A 364 -6.74 15.20 26.48
N ARG A 365 -7.78 14.50 26.03
CA ARG A 365 -7.72 13.06 25.74
C ARG A 365 -7.90 12.83 24.25
N LEU A 366 -6.97 12.07 23.67
CA LEU A 366 -7.03 11.62 22.27
C LEU A 366 -7.42 10.15 22.24
N THR A 367 -8.41 9.81 21.43
CA THR A 367 -8.88 8.43 21.20
C THR A 367 -9.06 8.18 19.70
N ASN A 368 -9.22 6.91 19.30
CA ASN A 368 -9.40 6.52 17.90
C ASN A 368 -8.34 7.12 16.95
N LEU A 369 -7.10 7.20 17.44
CA LEU A 369 -5.99 7.80 16.71
C LEU A 369 -5.54 6.89 15.56
N SER A 370 -5.38 7.49 14.39
CA SER A 370 -4.82 6.90 13.19
C SER A 370 -3.71 7.80 12.64
N MET A 371 -2.68 7.18 12.06
CA MET A 371 -1.53 7.87 11.46
C MET A 371 -1.19 7.17 10.15
N PHE A 372 -1.31 7.90 9.05
CA PHE A 372 -0.98 7.41 7.71
C PHE A 372 0.01 8.34 7.06
N ARG A 373 1.19 7.80 6.74
CA ARG A 373 2.21 8.58 6.05
C ARG A 373 1.88 8.65 4.57
N ALA A 374 1.89 9.86 4.04
CA ALA A 374 1.78 10.08 2.61
C ALA A 374 2.98 9.45 1.91
N PRO A 375 2.75 8.75 0.80
CA PRO A 375 3.85 8.18 0.06
C PRO A 375 4.70 9.25 -0.65
N ASN A 376 5.97 8.93 -0.84
CA ASN A 376 6.90 9.60 -1.75
C ASN A 376 7.15 11.08 -1.43
N THR A 377 7.18 11.92 -2.47
CA THR A 377 7.58 13.34 -2.42
C THR A 377 6.66 14.21 -1.56
N GLU A 378 5.47 13.73 -1.25
CA GLU A 378 4.46 14.48 -0.50
C GLU A 378 4.87 14.73 0.96
N ASN A 379 5.78 13.91 1.53
CA ASN A 379 6.45 14.12 2.84
C ASN A 379 5.56 14.62 4.00
N TYR A 380 4.28 14.22 4.03
CA TYR A 380 3.35 14.51 5.12
C TYR A 380 2.85 13.25 5.82
N VAL A 381 2.27 13.42 7.01
CA VAL A 381 1.50 12.40 7.71
C VAL A 381 0.12 12.93 8.04
N VAL A 382 -0.91 12.17 7.71
CA VAL A 382 -2.29 12.44 8.16
C VAL A 382 -2.46 11.81 9.53
N VAL A 383 -2.83 12.63 10.51
CA VAL A 383 -3.14 12.20 11.88
C VAL A 383 -4.60 12.54 12.14
N THR A 384 -5.43 11.53 12.39
CA THR A 384 -6.87 11.70 12.65
C THR A 384 -7.22 11.05 13.98
N PHE A 385 -7.96 11.74 14.84
CA PHE A 385 -8.33 11.30 16.18
C PHE A 385 -9.62 11.94 16.66
N ASP A 386 -10.25 11.31 17.64
CA ASP A 386 -11.32 11.90 18.46
C ASP A 386 -10.68 12.62 19.65
N GLN A 387 -10.94 13.90 19.76
CA GLN A 387 -10.42 14.79 20.79
C GLN A 387 -11.51 15.09 21.82
N ASP A 388 -11.26 14.79 23.09
CA ASP A 388 -12.12 15.15 24.23
C ASP A 388 -11.35 16.13 25.11
N VAL A 389 -11.79 17.39 25.13
CA VAL A 389 -11.21 18.48 25.92
C VAL A 389 -12.14 18.80 27.07
N ARG A 390 -11.62 18.86 28.28
CA ARG A 390 -12.36 19.26 29.48
C ARG A 390 -11.70 20.45 30.15
N THR A 391 -12.53 21.38 30.59
CA THR A 391 -12.16 22.59 31.32
C THR A 391 -13.19 22.84 32.44
N ASP A 392 -13.00 23.92 33.19
CA ASP A 392 -13.96 24.42 34.18
C ASP A 392 -15.34 24.76 33.58
N ASN A 393 -15.39 25.06 32.27
CA ASN A 393 -16.63 25.42 31.57
C ASN A 393 -17.32 24.22 30.88
N GLY A 394 -16.82 22.99 31.06
CA GLY A 394 -17.45 21.77 30.56
C GLY A 394 -16.54 20.91 29.67
N SER A 395 -17.13 20.16 28.74
CA SER A 395 -16.41 19.25 27.86
C SER A 395 -16.80 19.41 26.39
N THR A 396 -15.81 19.38 25.51
CA THR A 396 -16.00 19.43 24.04
C THR A 396 -15.39 18.20 23.40
N LYS A 397 -16.14 17.55 22.51
CA LYS A 397 -15.68 16.41 21.72
C LYS A 397 -15.68 16.74 20.23
N VAL A 398 -14.57 16.50 19.56
CA VAL A 398 -14.39 16.83 18.13
C VAL A 398 -13.65 15.70 17.42
N HIS A 399 -14.11 15.33 16.22
CA HIS A 399 -13.35 14.48 15.30
C HIS A 399 -12.39 15.36 14.50
N LYS A 400 -11.08 15.24 14.73
CA LYS A 400 -10.06 16.18 14.24
C LYS A 400 -9.06 15.49 13.32
N ARG A 401 -8.61 16.22 12.29
CA ARG A 401 -7.59 15.81 11.33
C ARG A 401 -6.50 16.87 11.27
N GLN A 402 -5.27 16.39 11.34
CA GLN A 402 -4.07 17.19 11.18
C GLN A 402 -3.20 16.63 10.05
N TYR A 403 -2.57 17.52 9.29
CA TYR A 403 -1.52 17.17 8.34
C TYR A 403 -0.19 17.65 8.92
N TRP A 404 0.74 16.73 9.12
CA TRP A 404 2.05 17.00 9.70
C TRP A 404 3.11 16.93 8.62
N VAL A 405 4.01 17.91 8.54
CA VAL A 405 5.15 17.95 7.60
C VAL A 405 6.48 18.03 8.34
N ARG A 406 7.57 17.69 7.67
CA ARG A 406 8.91 17.85 8.22
C ARG A 406 9.41 19.28 8.03
N GLU A 407 9.77 19.94 9.12
CA GLU A 407 10.36 21.28 9.16
C GLU A 407 11.49 21.25 10.20
N ASP A 408 12.70 21.65 9.80
CA ASP A 408 13.92 21.65 10.63
C ASP A 408 14.17 20.34 11.40
N GLY A 409 13.93 19.21 10.74
CA GLY A 409 14.14 17.88 11.32
C GLY A 409 13.06 17.42 12.30
N SER A 410 12.01 18.20 12.54
CA SER A 410 10.86 17.87 13.40
C SER A 410 9.55 17.76 12.61
N TRP A 411 8.54 17.05 13.14
CA TRP A 411 7.20 17.10 12.55
C TRP A 411 6.45 18.33 13.07
N LYS A 412 5.84 19.09 12.15
CA LYS A 412 5.03 20.28 12.45
C LYS A 412 3.64 20.16 11.82
N ILE A 413 2.63 20.68 12.51
CA ILE A 413 1.25 20.75 12.04
C ILE A 413 1.13 21.84 10.98
N LEU A 414 0.81 21.45 9.75
CA LEU A 414 0.61 22.34 8.61
C LEU A 414 -0.86 22.72 8.41
N PHE A 415 -1.76 21.82 8.81
CA PHE A 415 -3.20 21.98 8.75
C PHE A 415 -3.82 21.29 9.95
N GLU A 416 -4.88 21.88 10.48
CA GLU A 416 -5.72 21.31 11.51
C GLU A 416 -7.17 21.71 11.25
N GLY A 417 -8.08 20.75 11.23
CA GLY A 417 -9.51 21.00 11.02
C GLY A 417 -10.38 19.82 11.44
N ASN A 418 -11.69 19.96 11.31
CA ASN A 418 -12.64 18.87 11.53
C ASN A 418 -12.52 17.82 10.40
N ALA A 419 -12.59 16.56 10.78
CA ALA A 419 -12.14 15.42 9.98
C ALA A 419 -13.20 14.74 9.11
#